data_AF-A0A3M6TJV7-F1
#
_entry.id   AF-A0A3M6TJV7-F1
#
_cell.length_a   1.000
_cell.length_b   1.000
_cell.length_c   1.000
_cell.angle_alpha   90.00
_cell.angle_beta   90.00
_cell.angle_gamma   90.00
#
_symmetry.space_group_name_H-M   'P 1'
#
loop_
_entity.id
_entity.type
_entity.pdbx_description
1 polymer ?
#
loop_
_entity_poly.entity_id
_entity_poly.type
_entity_poly.pdbx_seq_one_letter_code
_entity_poly.pdbx_strand_id
1 'polypeptide(L)'
;MWLSCSIPSLLVFAFLVLTVMGTAADKSAVLTLKENSAENIEGCYGQRKDLALCFVINETFVQLKSNDNRTLAHFRDLQDGMFLFQVLDYVFLGKKSSKFPVYLKFIPRKHSNLHDNTWKEIFYLENNYPVTNRDSEFSDKFHSALDRLKNTRKLVLLHHLSTELIKNVGNHPLLMRFHMLAMTLEPKYGSNGSVVPGSSVTREKRALFQEDKHNTCQDLRSDPYNNDCLGMCGLGCTCWSRICGNCCRNQFCYEHDLCCGHAWISTGCLLPFIHTMSCENGYGGYPSCLQ
;
A
#
# COMPACT_ATOMS: atom_id res chain seq x y z
N MET A 1 38.58 -10.92 -83.79
CA MET A 1 38.70 -9.44 -83.86
C MET A 1 37.50 -8.90 -83.10
N TRP A 2 37.56 -8.33 -81.89
CA TRP A 2 38.51 -7.40 -81.27
C TRP A 2 38.80 -7.75 -79.79
N LEU A 3 39.99 -7.36 -79.34
CA LEU A 3 40.44 -7.29 -77.94
C LEU A 3 39.95 -5.98 -77.29
N SER A 4 39.70 -6.01 -75.97
CA SER A 4 40.07 -4.95 -75.00
C SER A 4 39.61 -5.34 -73.58
N CYS A 5 40.52 -5.75 -72.69
CA CYS A 5 41.11 -4.99 -71.56
C CYS A 5 40.11 -4.62 -70.44
N SER A 6 40.15 -5.26 -69.24
CA SER A 6 40.99 -4.93 -68.04
C SER A 6 40.70 -3.51 -67.51
N ILE A 7 40.28 -3.23 -66.27
CA ILE A 7 40.86 -3.50 -64.92
C ILE A 7 39.77 -3.21 -63.84
N PRO A 8 39.79 -3.86 -62.66
CA PRO A 8 38.76 -3.76 -61.62
C PRO A 8 38.83 -2.46 -60.81
N SER A 9 37.68 -1.84 -60.54
CA SER A 9 37.57 -0.72 -59.59
C SER A 9 37.34 -1.26 -58.18
N LEU A 10 38.44 -1.32 -57.43
CA LEU A 10 38.50 -1.38 -55.98
C LEU A 10 37.84 -0.13 -55.40
N LEU A 11 36.60 -0.21 -54.94
CA LEU A 11 35.99 0.78 -54.05
C LEU A 11 34.95 0.10 -53.16
N VAL A 12 35.42 -0.26 -51.96
CA VAL A 12 34.71 -0.03 -50.69
C VAL A 12 33.29 -0.63 -50.61
N PHE A 13 33.22 -1.92 -50.28
CA PHE A 13 32.15 -2.40 -49.39
C PHE A 13 32.76 -2.64 -48.02
N ALA A 14 33.01 -1.52 -47.34
CA ALA A 14 33.21 -1.51 -45.90
C ALA A 14 31.93 -2.03 -45.23
N PHE A 15 32.15 -2.89 -44.24
CA PHE A 15 31.20 -3.34 -43.24
C PHE A 15 30.11 -2.30 -42.91
N LEU A 16 28.87 -2.67 -43.18
CA LEU A 16 27.73 -2.13 -42.43
C LEU A 16 26.87 -3.30 -42.00
N VAL A 17 27.42 -4.06 -41.05
CA VAL A 17 26.61 -4.76 -40.07
C VAL A 17 25.83 -3.66 -39.36
N LEU A 18 24.61 -3.40 -39.83
CA LEU A 18 23.57 -2.78 -39.04
C LEU A 18 23.25 -3.76 -37.91
N THR A 19 24.13 -3.82 -36.90
CA THR A 19 23.66 -4.04 -35.54
C THR A 19 22.73 -2.88 -35.29
N VAL A 20 21.44 -3.12 -35.47
CA VAL A 20 20.42 -2.37 -34.76
C VAL A 20 20.84 -2.49 -33.31
N MET A 21 21.51 -1.46 -32.80
CA MET A 21 21.50 -1.14 -31.39
C MET A 21 20.03 -0.99 -31.10
N GLY A 22 19.40 -2.09 -30.71
CA GLY A 22 18.10 -2.07 -30.08
C GLY A 22 18.32 -1.17 -28.88
N THR A 23 17.91 0.09 -29.04
CA THR A 23 17.67 1.02 -27.96
C THR A 23 17.01 0.20 -26.88
N ALA A 24 17.67 0.05 -25.74
CA ALA A 24 17.13 -0.66 -24.59
C ALA A 24 15.73 -0.08 -24.38
N ALA A 25 14.71 -0.83 -24.82
CA ALA A 25 13.34 -0.43 -24.66
C ALA A 25 13.19 -0.26 -23.15
N ASP A 26 12.95 0.97 -22.72
CA ASP A 26 12.64 1.25 -21.33
C ASP A 26 11.33 0.51 -21.08
N LYS A 27 11.43 -0.70 -20.50
CA LYS A 27 10.28 -1.56 -20.28
C LYS A 27 9.44 -0.85 -19.22
N SER A 28 8.40 -0.18 -19.69
CA SER A 28 7.34 0.35 -18.86
C SER A 28 6.89 -0.76 -17.91
N ALA A 29 6.65 -0.41 -16.65
CA ALA A 29 6.19 -1.36 -15.66
C ALA A 29 4.91 -2.05 -16.14
N VAL A 30 4.84 -3.37 -16.06
CA VAL A 30 3.65 -4.13 -16.50
C VAL A 30 3.04 -4.86 -15.31
N LEU A 31 1.72 -4.73 -15.15
CA LEU A 31 0.93 -5.57 -14.25
C LEU A 31 0.65 -6.90 -14.95
N THR A 32 1.05 -8.00 -14.31
CA THR A 32 0.75 -9.36 -14.77
C THR A 32 -0.09 -10.05 -13.71
N LEU A 33 -1.33 -10.40 -14.06
CA LEU A 33 -2.23 -11.15 -13.19
C LEU A 33 -2.04 -12.65 -13.44
N LYS A 34 -1.84 -13.40 -12.35
CA LYS A 34 -1.87 -14.87 -12.34
C LYS A 34 -3.27 -15.38 -12.04
N GLU A 35 -4.01 -14.68 -11.19
CA GLU A 35 -5.41 -14.96 -10.89
C GLU A 35 -6.19 -13.66 -10.68
N ASN A 36 -7.44 -13.64 -11.15
CA ASN A 36 -8.39 -12.56 -10.94
C ASN A 36 -9.80 -13.18 -10.83
N SER A 37 -10.13 -13.67 -9.65
CA SER A 37 -11.42 -14.24 -9.30
C SER A 37 -12.09 -13.40 -8.21
N ALA A 38 -13.37 -13.67 -7.95
CA ALA A 38 -14.12 -12.99 -6.88
C ALA A 38 -13.50 -13.24 -5.49
N GLU A 39 -12.83 -14.38 -5.32
CA GLU A 39 -12.27 -14.83 -4.04
C GLU A 39 -10.78 -14.53 -3.92
N ASN A 40 -10.04 -14.44 -5.03
CA ASN A 40 -8.60 -14.30 -5.02
C ASN A 40 -8.06 -13.46 -6.19
N ILE A 41 -7.15 -12.54 -5.87
CA ILE A 41 -6.42 -11.73 -6.86
C ILE A 41 -4.92 -11.91 -6.59
N GLU A 42 -4.20 -12.45 -7.57
CA GLU A 42 -2.77 -12.71 -7.50
C GLU A 42 -2.06 -12.14 -8.72
N GLY A 43 -0.93 -11.50 -8.51
CA GLY A 43 -0.12 -10.99 -9.62
C GLY A 43 1.18 -10.36 -9.19
N CYS A 44 1.89 -9.81 -10.18
CA CYS A 44 3.10 -9.05 -9.98
C CYS A 44 3.09 -7.78 -10.84
N TYR A 45 3.71 -6.73 -10.34
CA TYR A 45 3.94 -5.47 -11.04
C TYR A 45 5.42 -5.11 -11.00
N GLY A 46 6.02 -4.89 -12.17
CA GLY A 46 7.46 -4.58 -12.24
C GLY A 46 7.92 -4.01 -13.57
N GLN A 47 9.02 -3.26 -13.52
CA GLN A 47 9.71 -2.67 -14.70
C GLN A 47 10.82 -3.59 -15.23
N ARG A 48 11.55 -4.24 -14.32
CA ARG A 48 12.75 -5.05 -14.61
C ARG A 48 12.73 -6.34 -13.78
N LYS A 49 13.57 -7.32 -14.13
CA LYS A 49 13.65 -8.63 -13.43
C LYS A 49 13.93 -8.48 -11.92
N ASP A 50 14.65 -7.44 -11.52
CA ASP A 50 15.10 -7.16 -10.15
C ASP A 50 14.18 -6.21 -9.36
N LEU A 51 13.29 -5.49 -10.03
CA LEU A 51 12.38 -4.50 -9.44
C LEU A 51 10.93 -4.85 -9.75
N ALA A 52 10.36 -5.72 -8.93
CA ALA A 52 8.94 -6.07 -8.97
C ALA A 52 8.36 -6.32 -7.57
N LEU A 53 7.07 -6.02 -7.44
CA LEU A 53 6.22 -6.33 -6.30
C LEU A 53 5.23 -7.41 -6.73
N CYS A 54 5.08 -8.45 -5.92
CA CYS A 54 4.08 -9.49 -6.11
C CYS A 54 3.08 -9.44 -4.96
N PHE A 55 1.84 -9.78 -5.24
CA PHE A 55 0.76 -9.68 -4.28
C PHE A 55 -0.20 -10.87 -4.41
N VAL A 56 -0.83 -11.19 -3.29
CA VAL A 56 -1.96 -12.11 -3.19
C VAL A 56 -2.98 -11.47 -2.27
N ILE A 57 -4.22 -11.38 -2.72
CA ILE A 57 -5.31 -10.68 -2.04
C ILE A 57 -6.51 -11.61 -2.04
N ASN A 58 -7.00 -11.96 -0.85
CA ASN A 58 -8.27 -12.66 -0.70
C ASN A 58 -9.06 -12.10 0.50
N GLU A 59 -10.20 -12.72 0.81
CA GLU A 59 -11.08 -12.26 1.90
C GLU A 59 -10.44 -12.32 3.29
N THR A 60 -9.46 -13.20 3.50
CA THR A 60 -8.89 -13.46 4.84
C THR A 60 -7.44 -13.03 4.97
N PHE A 61 -6.76 -12.69 3.89
CA PHE A 61 -5.37 -12.25 3.94
C PHE A 61 -5.01 -11.35 2.76
N VAL A 62 -4.05 -10.47 3.02
CA VAL A 62 -3.40 -9.63 2.01
C VAL A 62 -1.90 -9.78 2.19
N GLN A 63 -1.20 -10.16 1.12
CA GLN A 63 0.23 -10.37 1.16
C GLN A 63 0.91 -9.57 0.06
N LEU A 64 1.95 -8.83 0.45
CA LEU A 64 2.85 -8.10 -0.44
C LEU A 64 4.26 -8.68 -0.29
N LYS A 65 4.83 -9.10 -1.41
CA LYS A 65 6.16 -9.68 -1.52
C LYS A 65 6.99 -8.95 -2.54
N SER A 66 8.29 -9.09 -2.42
CA SER A 66 9.18 -8.84 -3.54
C SER A 66 9.37 -10.06 -4.44
N ASN A 67 9.90 -9.83 -5.63
CA ASN A 67 10.26 -10.85 -6.63
C ASN A 67 11.16 -12.01 -6.13
N ASP A 68 11.96 -11.79 -5.08
CA ASP A 68 12.78 -12.79 -4.39
C ASP A 68 11.99 -13.56 -3.31
N ASN A 69 10.66 -13.45 -3.33
CA ASN A 69 9.71 -14.08 -2.40
C ASN A 69 9.85 -13.63 -0.94
N ARG A 70 10.56 -12.52 -0.68
CA ARG A 70 10.60 -11.91 0.65
C ARG A 70 9.29 -11.19 0.95
N THR A 71 8.67 -11.50 2.09
CA THR A 71 7.49 -10.80 2.60
C THR A 71 7.86 -9.36 2.97
N LEU A 72 7.16 -8.40 2.37
CA LEU A 72 7.26 -6.98 2.71
C LEU A 72 6.17 -6.59 3.70
N ALA A 73 4.94 -7.03 3.44
CA ALA A 73 3.83 -6.91 4.36
C ALA A 73 2.89 -8.12 4.22
N HIS A 74 2.26 -8.52 5.32
CA HIS A 74 1.29 -9.59 5.32
C HIS A 74 0.27 -9.36 6.43
N PHE A 75 -1.00 -9.32 6.04
CA PHE A 75 -2.15 -9.27 6.93
C PHE A 75 -2.91 -10.57 6.81
N ARG A 76 -3.39 -11.12 7.93
CA ARG A 76 -4.26 -12.29 7.98
C ARG A 76 -5.31 -12.14 9.08
N ASP A 77 -6.57 -12.31 8.71
CA ASP A 77 -7.69 -12.54 9.61
C ASP A 77 -7.54 -13.91 10.27
N LEU A 78 -7.73 -13.94 11.60
CA LEU A 78 -7.71 -15.16 12.40
C LEU A 78 -9.09 -15.36 13.05
N GLN A 79 -9.31 -16.55 13.61
CA GLN A 79 -10.52 -16.84 14.40
C GLN A 79 -10.63 -15.95 15.65
N ASP A 80 -11.80 -15.94 16.28
CA ASP A 80 -12.09 -15.19 17.51
C ASP A 80 -11.86 -13.67 17.42
N GLY A 81 -12.00 -13.10 16.22
CA GLY A 81 -11.78 -11.67 15.97
C GLY A 81 -10.33 -11.24 16.18
N MET A 82 -9.38 -12.16 16.05
CA MET A 82 -7.95 -11.86 16.06
C MET A 82 -7.43 -11.54 14.66
N PHE A 83 -6.27 -10.92 14.59
CA PHE A 83 -5.56 -10.68 13.34
C PHE A 83 -4.05 -10.78 13.55
N LEU A 84 -3.36 -11.17 12.49
CA LEU A 84 -1.91 -11.10 12.38
C LEU A 84 -1.54 -10.03 11.35
N PHE A 85 -0.62 -9.15 11.72
CA PHE A 85 -0.01 -8.21 10.81
C PHE A 85 1.51 -8.30 10.87
N GLN A 86 2.14 -8.44 9.73
CA GLN A 86 3.58 -8.53 9.58
C GLN A 86 4.06 -7.43 8.64
N VAL A 87 5.11 -6.73 9.05
CA VAL A 87 5.86 -5.79 8.21
C VAL A 87 7.32 -6.18 8.29
N LEU A 88 7.90 -6.58 7.16
CA LEU A 88 9.22 -7.21 7.09
C LEU A 88 9.31 -8.40 8.08
N ASP A 89 10.16 -8.28 9.11
CA ASP A 89 10.40 -9.26 10.17
C ASP A 89 9.65 -8.97 11.47
N TYR A 90 8.93 -7.85 11.56
CA TYR A 90 8.11 -7.53 12.73
C TYR A 90 6.72 -8.13 12.57
N VAL A 91 6.28 -8.87 13.60
CA VAL A 91 4.96 -9.52 13.63
C VAL A 91 4.17 -8.97 14.81
N PHE A 92 2.93 -8.60 14.53
CA PHE A 92 1.96 -8.03 15.45
C PHE A 92 0.73 -8.93 15.48
N LEU A 93 0.25 -9.23 16.68
CA LEU A 93 -0.94 -10.05 16.92
C LEU A 93 -1.90 -9.28 17.82
N GLY A 94 -3.13 -9.09 17.36
CA GLY A 94 -4.12 -8.30 18.10
C GLY A 94 -5.51 -8.87 17.99
N LYS A 95 -6.40 -8.41 18.88
CA LYS A 95 -7.85 -8.51 18.68
C LYS A 95 -8.33 -7.26 17.97
N LYS A 96 -9.32 -7.39 17.08
CA LYS A 96 -9.92 -6.26 16.36
C LYS A 96 -10.52 -5.20 17.30
N SER A 97 -10.91 -5.59 18.51
CA SER A 97 -11.41 -4.68 19.56
C SER A 97 -10.30 -4.00 20.38
N SER A 98 -9.04 -4.41 20.25
CA SER A 98 -7.93 -3.86 21.03
C SER A 98 -7.34 -2.62 20.35
N LYS A 99 -7.06 -1.59 21.16
CA LYS A 99 -6.41 -0.34 20.70
C LYS A 99 -5.02 -0.58 20.12
N PHE A 100 -4.28 -1.55 20.67
CA PHE A 100 -2.90 -1.86 20.29
C PHE A 100 -2.69 -3.37 20.18
N PRO A 101 -2.05 -3.87 19.10
CA PRO A 101 -1.66 -5.26 19.01
C PRO A 101 -0.38 -5.52 19.80
N VAL A 102 -0.12 -6.79 20.09
CA VAL A 102 1.09 -7.24 20.77
C VAL A 102 2.17 -7.51 19.73
N TYR A 103 3.35 -6.92 19.90
CA TYR A 103 4.53 -7.27 19.12
C TYR A 103 5.12 -8.60 19.60
N LEU A 104 5.41 -9.50 18.68
CA LEU A 104 5.84 -10.84 18.99
C LEU A 104 7.36 -10.97 18.82
N LYS A 105 8.06 -11.02 19.95
CA LYS A 105 9.55 -10.99 19.99
C LYS A 105 10.20 -12.25 19.45
N PHE A 106 9.59 -13.42 19.68
CA PHE A 106 10.28 -14.70 19.59
C PHE A 106 9.63 -15.69 18.63
N ILE A 107 9.03 -15.23 17.54
CA ILE A 107 8.50 -16.17 16.56
C ILE A 107 9.51 -16.41 15.41
N PRO A 108 10.05 -17.64 15.21
CA PRO A 108 11.00 -17.96 14.13
C PRO A 108 10.42 -17.89 12.72
N ARG A 109 10.84 -16.94 11.86
CA ARG A 109 10.61 -16.68 10.41
C ARG A 109 9.61 -17.51 9.53
N LYS A 110 9.21 -18.75 9.85
CA LYS A 110 8.24 -19.62 9.15
C LYS A 110 6.90 -19.77 9.89
N HIS A 111 6.19 -18.67 10.16
CA HIS A 111 4.86 -18.70 10.82
C HIS A 111 3.68 -18.88 9.89
N SER A 112 3.93 -18.83 8.59
CA SER A 112 2.88 -18.99 7.57
C SER A 112 2.07 -20.28 7.72
N ASN A 113 2.58 -21.26 8.48
CA ASN A 113 1.99 -22.59 8.64
C ASN A 113 1.49 -22.88 10.05
N LEU A 114 1.49 -21.90 10.97
CA LEU A 114 0.92 -22.10 12.31
C LEU A 114 -0.61 -22.17 12.23
N HIS A 115 -1.17 -23.16 12.92
CA HIS A 115 -2.61 -23.36 13.03
C HIS A 115 -3.25 -22.25 13.88
N ASP A 116 -4.52 -21.91 13.61
CA ASP A 116 -5.20 -20.76 14.23
C ASP A 116 -5.24 -20.85 15.77
N ASN A 117 -5.45 -22.05 16.32
CA ASN A 117 -5.42 -22.29 17.77
C ASN A 117 -4.07 -21.92 18.41
N THR A 118 -2.96 -22.08 17.69
CA THR A 118 -1.63 -21.72 18.20
C THR A 118 -1.47 -20.21 18.34
N TRP A 119 -2.09 -19.41 17.47
CA TRP A 119 -2.09 -17.95 17.59
C TRP A 119 -2.80 -17.48 18.85
N LYS A 120 -3.91 -18.13 19.20
CA LYS A 120 -4.65 -17.83 20.42
C LYS A 120 -3.78 -18.04 21.66
N GLU A 121 -3.10 -19.19 21.73
CA GLU A 121 -2.18 -19.52 22.84
C GLU A 121 -1.02 -18.51 22.92
N ILE A 122 -0.39 -18.19 21.78
CA ILE A 122 0.67 -17.18 21.72
C ILE A 122 0.16 -15.81 22.20
N PHE A 123 -1.02 -15.38 21.76
CA PHE A 123 -1.62 -14.12 22.19
C PHE A 123 -1.77 -14.08 23.71
N TYR A 124 -2.35 -15.12 24.33
CA TYR A 124 -2.53 -15.15 25.78
C TYR A 124 -1.21 -15.17 26.55
N LEU A 125 -0.21 -15.93 26.09
CA LEU A 125 1.11 -15.98 26.71
C LEU A 125 1.82 -14.62 26.69
N GLU A 126 1.83 -13.95 25.54
CA GLU A 126 2.47 -12.64 25.37
C GLU A 126 1.67 -11.52 26.05
N ASN A 127 0.34 -11.63 26.07
CA ASN A 127 -0.54 -10.64 26.70
C ASN A 127 -0.51 -10.71 28.25
N ASN A 128 -0.27 -11.89 28.83
CA ASN A 128 -0.15 -12.09 30.27
C ASN A 128 1.20 -11.63 30.83
N TYR A 129 2.19 -11.35 29.97
CA TYR A 129 3.44 -10.74 30.41
C TYR A 129 3.18 -9.27 30.79
N PRO A 130 3.54 -8.83 32.01
CA PRO A 130 3.33 -7.44 32.43
C PRO A 130 4.27 -6.52 31.63
N VAL A 131 3.79 -6.05 30.49
CA VAL A 131 4.47 -5.03 29.68
C VAL A 131 3.99 -3.67 30.16
N THR A 132 4.85 -2.95 30.87
CA THR A 132 4.53 -1.63 31.43
C THR A 132 4.32 -0.55 30.37
N ASN A 133 4.62 -0.80 29.09
CA ASN A 133 4.53 0.18 27.99
C ASN A 133 4.20 -0.47 26.63
N ARG A 134 3.06 -1.17 26.52
CA ARG A 134 2.69 -1.87 25.28
C ARG A 134 2.51 -0.94 24.09
N ASP A 135 1.91 0.21 24.33
CA ASP A 135 1.59 1.21 23.30
C ASP A 135 2.88 1.75 22.67
N SER A 136 3.89 2.04 23.50
CA SER A 136 5.20 2.49 23.02
C SER A 136 5.94 1.38 22.29
N GLU A 137 5.88 0.13 22.78
CA GLU A 137 6.53 -0.99 22.10
C GLU A 137 5.91 -1.25 20.71
N PHE A 138 4.58 -1.25 20.60
CA PHE A 138 3.92 -1.36 19.30
C PHE A 138 4.36 -0.22 18.38
N SER A 139 4.20 1.03 18.84
CA SER A 139 4.53 2.22 18.05
C SER A 139 5.99 2.18 17.58
N ASP A 140 6.95 1.95 18.47
CA ASP A 140 8.38 1.97 18.17
C ASP A 140 8.74 0.89 17.14
N LYS A 141 8.22 -0.34 17.32
CA LYS A 141 8.49 -1.45 16.39
C LYS A 141 7.81 -1.24 15.05
N PHE A 142 6.60 -0.70 15.05
CA PHE A 142 5.87 -0.39 13.84
C PHE A 142 6.58 0.69 13.02
N HIS A 143 6.96 1.81 13.65
CA HIS A 143 7.72 2.87 12.99
C HIS A 143 9.08 2.38 12.50
N SER A 144 9.78 1.56 13.28
CA SER A 144 11.04 0.94 12.85
C SER A 144 10.87 0.03 11.63
N ALA A 145 9.78 -0.75 11.58
CA ALA A 145 9.44 -1.57 10.43
C ALA A 145 9.16 -0.71 9.19
N LEU A 146 8.36 0.36 9.34
CA LEU A 146 8.04 1.29 8.27
C LEU A 146 9.30 2.01 7.76
N ASP A 147 10.18 2.49 8.63
CA ASP A 147 11.42 3.17 8.23
C ASP A 147 12.35 2.25 7.41
N ARG A 148 12.53 1.00 7.88
CA ARG A 148 13.28 -0.02 7.13
C ARG A 148 12.63 -0.35 5.80
N LEU A 149 11.30 -0.36 5.78
CA LEU A 149 10.52 -0.63 4.60
C LEU A 149 10.62 0.53 3.58
N LYS A 150 10.60 1.80 4.01
CA LYS A 150 10.85 3.01 3.19
C LYS A 150 12.19 2.94 2.46
N ASN A 151 13.21 2.36 3.09
CA ASN A 151 14.54 2.15 2.51
C ASN A 151 14.60 1.01 1.47
N THR A 152 13.49 0.32 1.21
CA THR A 152 13.42 -0.74 0.19
C THR A 152 13.09 -0.13 -1.17
N ARG A 153 14.04 -0.20 -2.12
CA ARG A 153 13.89 0.34 -3.50
C ARG A 153 12.59 -0.08 -4.20
N LYS A 154 12.04 -1.25 -3.87
CA LYS A 154 10.84 -1.84 -4.49
C LYS A 154 9.56 -1.08 -4.11
N LEU A 155 9.55 -0.33 -3.00
CA LEU A 155 8.34 0.34 -2.52
C LEU A 155 7.90 1.54 -3.33
N VAL A 156 8.82 2.09 -4.14
CA VAL A 156 8.48 3.11 -5.14
C VAL A 156 7.39 2.62 -6.10
N LEU A 157 7.29 1.30 -6.30
CA LEU A 157 6.28 0.69 -7.17
C LEU A 157 4.91 0.55 -6.50
N LEU A 158 4.79 0.70 -5.17
CA LEU A 158 3.57 0.39 -4.44
C LEU A 158 2.40 1.29 -4.87
N HIS A 159 2.69 2.59 -5.00
CA HIS A 159 1.74 3.59 -5.49
C HIS A 159 1.23 3.25 -6.91
N HIS A 160 2.15 2.84 -7.77
CA HIS A 160 1.85 2.50 -9.15
C HIS A 160 1.08 1.19 -9.26
N LEU A 161 1.47 0.16 -8.51
CA LEU A 161 0.75 -1.11 -8.41
C LEU A 161 -0.70 -0.89 -7.94
N SER A 162 -0.88 -0.11 -6.87
CA SER A 162 -2.20 0.29 -6.37
C SER A 162 -3.04 0.97 -7.47
N THR A 163 -2.43 1.86 -8.25
CA THR A 163 -3.10 2.54 -9.38
C THR A 163 -3.47 1.58 -10.51
N GLU A 164 -2.55 0.71 -10.91
CA GLU A 164 -2.77 -0.23 -12.01
C GLU A 164 -3.80 -1.31 -11.64
N LEU A 165 -3.88 -1.72 -10.37
CA LEU A 165 -4.94 -2.61 -9.90
C LEU A 165 -6.33 -2.00 -10.09
N ILE A 166 -6.52 -0.72 -9.73
CA ILE A 166 -7.82 -0.03 -9.94
C ILE A 166 -8.18 -0.02 -11.43
N LYS A 167 -7.23 0.31 -12.31
CA LYS A 167 -7.48 0.40 -13.76
C LYS A 167 -7.82 -0.96 -14.38
N ASN A 168 -7.13 -2.01 -13.98
CA ASN A 168 -7.21 -3.32 -14.65
C ASN A 168 -8.22 -4.27 -13.99
N VAL A 169 -8.52 -4.10 -12.71
CA VAL A 169 -9.43 -4.96 -11.94
C VAL A 169 -10.74 -4.23 -11.60
N GLY A 170 -10.73 -2.91 -11.51
CA GLY A 170 -11.91 -2.10 -11.20
C GLY A 170 -12.27 -2.09 -9.71
N ASN A 171 -13.54 -1.80 -9.41
CA ASN A 171 -14.06 -1.75 -8.05
C ASN A 171 -14.30 -3.16 -7.51
N HIS A 172 -13.24 -3.82 -7.04
CA HIS A 172 -13.33 -5.11 -6.38
C HIS A 172 -13.28 -4.94 -4.85
N PRO A 173 -14.19 -5.55 -4.06
CA PRO A 173 -14.22 -5.37 -2.61
C PRO A 173 -12.89 -5.69 -1.91
N LEU A 174 -12.19 -6.74 -2.39
CA LEU A 174 -10.88 -7.14 -1.88
C LEU A 174 -9.79 -6.06 -2.04
N LEU A 175 -9.90 -5.21 -3.08
CA LEU A 175 -8.88 -4.21 -3.36
C LEU A 175 -8.87 -3.07 -2.35
N MET A 176 -10.01 -2.78 -1.68
CA MET A 176 -10.06 -1.75 -0.66
C MET A 176 -9.05 -2.03 0.47
N ARG A 177 -8.93 -3.28 0.91
CA ARG A 177 -7.93 -3.70 1.92
C ARG A 177 -6.50 -3.54 1.41
N PHE A 178 -6.25 -3.90 0.15
CA PHE A 178 -4.94 -3.73 -0.46
C PHE A 178 -4.56 -2.25 -0.58
N HIS A 179 -5.48 -1.39 -1.02
CA HIS A 179 -5.24 0.05 -1.13
C HIS A 179 -4.93 0.67 0.23
N MET A 180 -5.67 0.30 1.28
CA MET A 180 -5.38 0.73 2.64
C MET A 180 -4.02 0.26 3.13
N LEU A 181 -3.70 -1.02 2.91
CA LEU A 181 -2.38 -1.56 3.23
C LEU A 181 -1.28 -0.76 2.52
N ALA A 182 -1.43 -0.52 1.22
CA ALA A 182 -0.47 0.26 0.44
C ALA A 182 -0.26 1.65 1.05
N MET A 183 -1.33 2.32 1.47
CA MET A 183 -1.27 3.61 2.13
C MET A 183 -0.57 3.57 3.49
N THR A 184 -0.87 2.59 4.34
CA THR A 184 -0.20 2.39 5.63
C THR A 184 1.31 2.21 5.47
N LEU A 185 1.74 1.51 4.41
CA LEU A 185 3.15 1.26 4.13
C LEU A 185 3.84 2.43 3.42
N GLU A 186 3.08 3.34 2.80
CA GLU A 186 3.64 4.45 2.05
C GLU A 186 4.24 5.52 2.99
N PRO A 187 5.35 6.16 2.60
CA PRO A 187 6.16 6.99 3.49
C PRO A 187 5.49 8.24 4.08
N LYS A 188 4.26 8.56 3.68
CA LYS A 188 3.58 9.82 4.04
C LYS A 188 3.11 9.87 5.49
N TYR A 189 3.11 8.76 6.22
CA TYR A 189 2.94 8.80 7.66
C TYR A 189 4.28 9.14 8.35
N GLY A 190 4.32 10.31 8.99
CA GLY A 190 5.35 10.70 9.95
C GLY A 190 6.51 11.57 9.45
N SER A 191 6.25 12.60 8.63
CA SER A 191 7.16 13.76 8.66
C SER A 191 6.68 14.71 9.74
N ASN A 192 7.47 14.82 10.82
CA ASN A 192 7.45 15.96 11.72
C ASN A 192 7.68 17.24 10.92
N GLY A 193 6.62 17.78 10.33
CA GLY A 193 6.53 19.19 9.99
C GLY A 193 5.97 19.86 11.23
N SER A 194 6.86 20.40 12.06
CA SER A 194 6.50 21.44 13.01
C SER A 194 5.52 22.39 12.32
N VAL A 195 4.33 22.55 12.88
CA VAL A 195 3.45 23.68 12.56
C VAL A 195 4.21 24.92 13.00
N VAL A 196 5.04 25.46 12.10
CA VAL A 196 5.46 26.84 12.14
C VAL A 196 4.40 27.58 11.32
N PRO A 197 3.64 28.51 11.92
CA PRO A 197 2.67 29.29 11.17
C PRO A 197 3.44 30.20 10.21
N GLY A 198 3.17 30.02 8.91
CA GLY A 198 3.59 30.94 7.87
C GLY A 198 4.83 30.52 7.10
N SER A 199 4.64 29.90 5.94
CA SER A 199 5.42 30.25 4.76
C SER A 199 4.73 29.79 3.48
N SER A 200 4.44 30.75 2.62
CA SER A 200 3.87 30.59 1.29
C SER A 200 4.81 29.85 0.35
N VAL A 201 4.41 28.68 -0.15
CA VAL A 201 5.09 28.02 -1.29
C VAL A 201 4.05 27.58 -2.34
N THR A 202 3.80 28.52 -3.25
CA THR A 202 3.63 28.33 -4.71
C THR A 202 2.89 27.08 -5.23
N ARG A 203 1.57 27.24 -5.36
CA ARG A 203 0.75 27.13 -6.59
C ARG A 203 1.42 26.56 -7.87
N GLU A 204 1.81 25.28 -7.92
CA GLU A 204 2.18 24.65 -9.22
C GLU A 204 2.00 23.12 -9.34
N LYS A 205 0.98 22.53 -8.71
CA LYS A 205 0.60 21.11 -8.94
C LYS A 205 -0.91 20.87 -9.12
N ARG A 206 -1.63 21.80 -9.73
CA ARG A 206 -3.11 21.73 -9.90
C ARG A 206 -3.61 20.99 -11.14
N ALA A 207 -2.77 20.42 -12.01
CA ALA A 207 -3.20 20.03 -13.35
C ALA A 207 -3.31 18.51 -13.66
N LEU A 208 -3.42 17.61 -12.66
CA LEU A 208 -3.37 16.15 -12.92
C LEU A 208 -4.55 15.32 -12.42
N PHE A 209 -5.61 15.93 -11.87
CA PHE A 209 -6.83 15.20 -11.47
C PHE A 209 -8.07 16.03 -11.79
N GLN A 210 -8.50 15.95 -13.05
CA GLN A 210 -9.74 16.55 -13.50
C GLN A 210 -10.50 15.56 -14.38
N GLU A 211 -11.32 14.73 -13.72
CA GLU A 211 -12.45 13.93 -14.21
C GLU A 211 -13.24 13.58 -12.93
N ASP A 212 -14.56 13.65 -12.79
CA ASP A 212 -15.65 13.93 -13.72
C ASP A 212 -16.79 14.64 -12.94
N LYS A 213 -17.60 15.42 -13.66
CA LYS A 213 -18.59 16.34 -13.08
C LYS A 213 -19.91 15.59 -12.81
N HIS A 214 -20.11 15.11 -11.57
CA HIS A 214 -21.44 14.73 -11.07
C HIS A 214 -21.86 15.62 -9.89
N ASN A 215 -23.02 16.26 -10.04
CA ASN A 215 -23.56 17.33 -9.20
C ASN A 215 -23.85 16.90 -7.75
N THR A 216 -23.66 17.85 -6.82
CA THR A 216 -24.24 18.04 -5.44
C THR A 216 -23.32 17.95 -4.23
N CYS A 217 -22.04 17.67 -4.36
CA CYS A 217 -21.12 17.73 -3.23
C CYS A 217 -20.13 18.88 -3.41
N GLN A 218 -20.00 19.72 -2.37
CA GLN A 218 -19.10 20.86 -2.37
C GLN A 218 -17.66 20.35 -2.48
N ASP A 219 -16.86 20.93 -3.38
CA ASP A 219 -15.45 20.59 -3.54
C ASP A 219 -14.65 21.18 -2.37
N LEU A 220 -14.28 20.33 -1.42
CA LEU A 220 -13.58 20.73 -0.20
C LEU A 220 -12.05 20.54 -0.30
N ARG A 221 -11.50 20.26 -1.50
CA ARG A 221 -10.05 20.13 -1.74
C ARG A 221 -9.24 21.39 -1.38
N SER A 222 -9.91 22.53 -1.20
CA SER A 222 -9.32 23.80 -0.80
C SER A 222 -9.41 24.07 0.70
N ASP A 223 -9.84 23.09 1.49
CA ASP A 223 -10.05 23.20 2.94
C ASP A 223 -10.79 24.50 3.33
N PRO A 224 -12.00 24.76 2.75
CA PRO A 224 -12.67 26.05 2.91
C PRO A 224 -13.12 26.36 4.34
N TYR A 225 -12.96 25.40 5.26
CA TYR A 225 -13.35 25.51 6.66
C TYR A 225 -12.18 25.30 7.65
N ASN A 226 -10.93 25.14 7.18
CA ASN A 226 -9.75 24.85 8.00
C ASN A 226 -9.98 23.69 8.99
N ASN A 227 -10.52 22.56 8.51
CA ASN A 227 -10.92 21.43 9.34
C ASN A 227 -10.17 20.12 9.05
N ASP A 228 -8.94 20.22 8.52
CA ASP A 228 -7.95 19.12 8.52
C ASP A 228 -8.47 17.80 7.91
N CYS A 229 -9.12 17.85 6.73
CA CYS A 229 -9.48 16.65 5.95
C CYS A 229 -10.58 15.72 6.49
N LEU A 230 -11.28 16.03 7.59
CA LEU A 230 -12.25 15.12 8.23
C LEU A 230 -13.33 14.59 7.27
N GLY A 231 -13.27 13.29 6.94
CA GLY A 231 -14.20 12.61 6.04
C GLY A 231 -14.00 12.92 4.56
N MET A 232 -12.87 13.55 4.21
CA MET A 232 -12.60 14.12 2.89
C MET A 232 -11.31 13.59 2.28
N CYS A 233 -11.20 13.73 0.96
CA CYS A 233 -10.00 13.34 0.23
C CYS A 233 -9.14 14.56 -0.16
N GLY A 234 -7.81 14.40 -0.09
CA GLY A 234 -6.87 15.47 -0.43
C GLY A 234 -5.42 15.13 -0.11
N LEU A 235 -4.50 16.00 -0.53
CA LEU A 235 -3.08 15.87 -0.23
C LEU A 235 -2.85 16.06 1.28
N GLY A 236 -2.46 14.98 1.97
CA GLY A 236 -2.26 14.98 3.42
C GLY A 236 -3.42 14.38 4.21
N CYS A 237 -4.56 14.13 3.54
CA CYS A 237 -5.70 13.45 4.13
C CYS A 237 -5.47 11.93 4.19
N THR A 238 -6.15 11.24 5.10
CA THR A 238 -6.04 9.78 5.21
C THR A 238 -7.01 9.04 4.29
N CYS A 239 -8.11 9.70 3.89
CA CYS A 239 -9.05 9.24 2.88
C CYS A 239 -8.65 9.75 1.50
N TRP A 240 -8.70 8.90 0.47
CA TRP A 240 -8.24 9.24 -0.88
C TRP A 240 -9.31 8.88 -1.91
N SER A 241 -9.39 9.66 -3.00
CA SER A 241 -10.29 9.40 -4.13
C SER A 241 -10.09 8.00 -4.73
N ARG A 242 -8.92 7.39 -4.54
CA ARG A 242 -8.65 6.04 -5.02
C ARG A 242 -9.27 4.92 -4.18
N ILE A 243 -9.62 5.20 -2.93
CA ILE A 243 -10.25 4.20 -2.05
C ILE A 243 -11.77 4.20 -2.29
N CYS A 244 -12.39 5.39 -2.31
CA CYS A 244 -13.84 5.54 -2.39
C CYS A 244 -14.35 6.25 -3.66
N GLY A 245 -13.49 6.44 -4.67
CA GLY A 245 -13.83 7.06 -5.94
C GLY A 245 -13.93 8.60 -5.90
N ASN A 246 -14.65 9.16 -4.93
CA ASN A 246 -14.92 10.60 -4.85
C ASN A 246 -14.56 11.23 -3.48
N CYS A 247 -14.38 12.55 -3.48
CA CYS A 247 -13.90 13.34 -2.35
C CYS A 247 -15.01 13.96 -1.49
N CYS A 248 -16.23 13.41 -1.54
CA CYS A 248 -17.40 14.08 -1.01
C CYS A 248 -17.58 13.91 0.49
N ARG A 249 -18.12 12.77 0.87
CA ARG A 249 -18.20 12.30 2.25
C ARG A 249 -18.40 10.80 2.18
N ASN A 250 -17.42 10.05 2.66
CA ASN A 250 -17.51 8.61 2.79
C ASN A 250 -17.53 8.27 4.29
N GLN A 251 -18.49 7.47 4.72
CA GLN A 251 -18.68 7.14 6.13
C GLN A 251 -17.40 6.52 6.72
N PHE A 252 -16.76 5.62 5.96
CA PHE A 252 -15.49 5.01 6.39
C PHE A 252 -14.41 6.05 6.63
N CYS A 253 -14.28 7.01 5.71
CA CYS A 253 -13.28 8.06 5.83
C CYS A 253 -13.51 8.95 7.03
N TYR A 254 -14.76 9.31 7.28
CA TYR A 254 -15.16 10.09 8.44
C TYR A 254 -14.81 9.36 9.75
N GLU A 255 -15.18 8.10 9.86
CA GLU A 255 -14.91 7.29 11.04
C GLU A 255 -13.41 7.02 11.25
N HIS A 256 -12.65 6.79 10.17
CA HIS A 256 -11.21 6.65 10.23
C HIS A 256 -10.53 7.90 10.77
N ASP A 257 -10.90 9.08 10.27
CA ASP A 257 -10.35 10.35 10.74
C ASP A 257 -10.70 10.61 12.21
N LEU A 258 -11.91 10.27 12.67
CA LEU A 258 -12.26 10.30 14.09
C LEU A 258 -11.33 9.41 14.92
N CYS A 259 -11.10 8.19 14.47
CA CYS A 259 -10.19 7.26 15.13
C CYS A 259 -8.74 7.78 15.20
N CYS A 260 -8.25 8.39 14.12
CA CYS A 260 -6.94 9.00 14.08
C CYS A 260 -6.82 10.26 14.94
N GLY A 261 -7.91 11.04 15.08
CA GLY A 261 -7.95 12.23 15.95
C GLY A 261 -7.84 11.88 17.44
N HIS A 262 -8.39 10.74 17.87
CA HIS A 262 -8.30 10.29 19.26
C HIS A 262 -6.94 9.65 19.60
N ALA A 263 -6.45 8.77 18.73
CA ALA A 263 -5.19 8.05 18.93
C ALA A 263 -4.60 7.64 17.59
N TRP A 264 -3.70 8.49 17.05
CA TRP A 264 -3.08 8.28 15.74
C TRP A 264 -2.24 7.00 15.63
N ILE A 265 -1.77 6.45 16.76
CA ILE A 265 -1.06 5.15 16.81
C ILE A 265 -1.96 3.94 17.04
N SER A 266 -3.28 4.11 17.14
CA SER A 266 -4.18 2.98 17.38
C SER A 266 -4.34 2.09 16.15
N THR A 267 -4.77 0.85 16.37
CA THR A 267 -5.16 -0.10 15.31
C THR A 267 -6.19 0.50 14.36
N GLY A 268 -7.21 1.19 14.91
CA GLY A 268 -8.26 1.85 14.13
C GLY A 268 -7.77 3.04 13.29
N CYS A 269 -6.54 3.52 13.49
CA CYS A 269 -5.95 4.55 12.63
C CYS A 269 -4.86 3.98 11.71
N LEU A 270 -3.91 3.21 12.25
CA LEU A 270 -2.78 2.73 11.45
C LEU A 270 -3.12 1.51 10.59
N LEU A 271 -4.08 0.70 11.04
CA LEU A 271 -4.43 -0.58 10.43
C LEU A 271 -5.94 -0.69 10.13
N PRO A 272 -6.56 0.28 9.42
CA PRO A 272 -8.01 0.25 9.16
C PRO A 272 -8.48 -1.03 8.45
N PHE A 273 -7.60 -1.62 7.64
CA PHE A 273 -7.87 -2.81 6.84
C PHE A 273 -8.09 -4.10 7.64
N ILE A 274 -7.87 -4.10 8.97
CA ILE A 274 -8.23 -5.25 9.82
C ILE A 274 -9.75 -5.43 9.97
N HIS A 275 -10.50 -4.36 9.70
CA HIS A 275 -11.94 -4.36 9.73
C HIS A 275 -12.51 -4.63 8.34
N THR A 276 -13.76 -5.11 8.29
CA THR A 276 -14.55 -4.91 7.07
C THR A 276 -14.72 -3.42 6.87
N MET A 277 -14.63 -2.95 5.63
CA MET A 277 -14.70 -1.52 5.31
C MET A 277 -15.65 -1.31 4.15
N SER A 278 -16.44 -0.25 4.22
CA SER A 278 -17.31 0.20 3.15
C SER A 278 -17.31 1.72 3.12
N CYS A 279 -17.12 2.30 1.95
CA CYS A 279 -17.21 3.74 1.76
C CYS A 279 -18.57 4.31 2.22
N GLU A 280 -19.65 3.54 2.09
CA GLU A 280 -20.99 3.94 2.50
C GLU A 280 -21.31 3.57 3.96
N ASN A 281 -20.94 2.35 4.39
CA ASN A 281 -21.36 1.80 5.69
C ASN A 281 -20.31 1.97 6.79
N GLY A 282 -19.16 2.59 6.51
CA GLY A 282 -18.14 2.81 7.51
C GLY A 282 -17.26 1.59 7.79
N TYR A 283 -16.77 1.51 9.03
CA TYR A 283 -16.21 0.30 9.59
C TYR A 283 -17.30 -0.75 9.78
N GLY A 284 -17.16 -1.89 9.12
CA GLY A 284 -18.00 -3.08 9.33
C GLY A 284 -17.67 -3.85 10.61
N GLY A 285 -17.34 -3.14 11.69
CA GLY A 285 -17.03 -3.65 13.03
C GLY A 285 -17.12 -2.51 14.05
N TYR A 286 -16.62 -2.73 15.27
CA TYR A 286 -16.62 -1.70 16.32
C TYR A 286 -15.19 -1.38 16.75
N PRO A 287 -14.47 -0.51 16.02
CA PRO A 287 -13.17 -0.07 16.48
C PRO A 287 -13.37 0.71 17.79
N SER A 288 -12.52 0.42 18.78
CA SER A 288 -12.64 0.98 20.13
C SER A 288 -12.54 2.52 20.21
N CYS A 289 -12.23 3.18 19.10
CA CYS A 289 -12.13 4.63 18.97
C CYS A 289 -13.44 5.31 18.55
N LEU A 290 -14.47 4.55 18.16
CA LEU A 290 -15.82 5.06 17.86
C LEU A 290 -16.81 4.82 19.01
N GLN A 291 -16.35 4.25 20.13
CA GLN A 291 -17.13 3.96 21.33
C GLN A 291 -16.89 5.01 22.41
#